data_AF-A0A7M6DPL4-F1
#
_entry.id   AF-A0A7M6DPL4-F1
#
_cell.length_a   1.000
_cell.length_b   1.000
_cell.length_c   1.000
_cell.angle_alpha   90.00
_cell.angle_beta   90.00
_cell.angle_gamma   90.00
#
_symmetry.space_group_name_H-M   'P 1'
#
loop_
_entity.id
_entity.type
_entity.pdbx_description
1 polymer ?
#
loop_
_entity_poly.entity_id
_entity_poly.type
_entity_poly.pdbx_seq_one_letter_code
_entity_poly.pdbx_strand_id
1 'polypeptide(L)'
;MKIILLVNASIRASHTENYFNMWIQICFSLLLMYKTSSASPHKTSCWRQPGWCSHSGSTFTFLDCDGDGLLDPICSDHNGAFGVIGLTKGCRSKWPTEKCNNQKGRVCDRHKRWCSHSGATFFYQDCDNDGIPDPVCSDTRGSLGIIKSSQQCKSTWPHAVCKAKGAARHTCKRANGWCSHSGSVYTMMDCDRDGIPDPVCSDTNGNLGIIQSSKGCHSVWPKASCATMKGKVCARPKGWCSHAGSTFVFKDCDGDGIPDPVCSDTRGSHGVIKSSQGCKDGWPHDVCRK
;
A
#
# COMPACT_ATOMS: atom_id res chain seq x y z
N MET A 1 -22.43 26.46 55.27
CA MET A 1 -23.20 25.97 56.43
C MET A 1 -24.63 25.72 55.96
N LYS A 2 -25.25 24.66 56.47
CA LYS A 2 -26.40 23.91 55.95
C LYS A 2 -27.74 24.55 56.41
N ILE A 3 -28.87 24.11 55.80
CA ILE A 3 -30.29 24.11 56.31
C ILE A 3 -31.16 25.31 55.84
N ILE A 4 -32.44 25.23 55.40
CA ILE A 4 -33.38 24.19 54.89
C ILE A 4 -34.79 24.87 54.77
N LEU A 5 -35.64 24.42 53.82
CA LEU A 5 -37.13 24.41 53.76
C LEU A 5 -37.93 25.75 53.83
N LEU A 6 -38.64 26.14 52.75
CA LEU A 6 -40.02 25.76 52.32
C LEU A 6 -41.18 26.35 53.15
N VAL A 7 -41.99 27.20 52.51
CA VAL A 7 -43.45 27.34 52.67
C VAL A 7 -44.02 27.74 51.28
N ASN A 8 -44.65 26.83 50.53
CA ASN A 8 -46.12 26.68 50.33
C ASN A 8 -46.87 28.01 50.07
N ALA A 9 -47.80 28.18 49.11
CA ALA A 9 -48.43 27.28 48.15
C ALA A 9 -49.18 28.11 47.07
N SER A 10 -49.19 27.57 45.84
CA SER A 10 -50.27 27.49 44.82
C SER A 10 -51.48 28.45 44.86
N ILE A 11 -51.86 28.99 43.68
CA ILE A 11 -53.16 28.69 42.98
C ILE A 11 -53.26 29.44 41.63
N ARG A 12 -53.44 28.64 40.55
CA ARG A 12 -54.22 28.79 39.28
C ARG A 12 -54.10 30.07 38.42
N ALA A 13 -54.33 30.07 37.10
CA ALA A 13 -54.35 29.13 35.96
C ALA A 13 -54.89 29.95 34.76
N SER A 14 -54.25 29.93 33.59
CA SER A 14 -54.87 30.08 32.25
C SER A 14 -53.77 29.98 31.18
N HIS A 15 -53.50 28.80 30.60
CA HIS A 15 -54.16 28.20 29.43
C HIS A 15 -54.02 29.01 28.12
N THR A 16 -53.52 28.29 27.08
CA THR A 16 -53.69 28.50 25.63
C THR A 16 -52.70 29.31 24.78
N GLU A 17 -51.38 29.31 25.04
CA GLU A 17 -50.42 29.73 23.98
C GLU A 17 -49.23 28.78 23.73
N ASN A 18 -48.98 27.79 24.58
CA ASN A 18 -47.73 27.03 24.54
C ASN A 18 -47.74 25.73 23.72
N TYR A 19 -48.87 25.31 23.16
CA TYR A 19 -48.93 24.05 22.42
C TYR A 19 -48.65 24.18 20.92
N PHE A 20 -48.79 25.35 20.31
CA PHE A 20 -48.48 25.51 18.88
C PHE A 20 -46.97 25.62 18.61
N ASN A 21 -46.24 26.27 19.52
CA ASN A 21 -44.79 26.46 19.41
C ASN A 21 -43.96 25.21 19.75
N MET A 22 -44.52 24.27 20.52
CA MET A 22 -43.80 23.06 20.92
C MET A 22 -43.76 21.99 19.80
N TRP A 23 -44.77 21.94 18.93
CA TRP A 23 -44.77 21.00 17.79
C TRP A 23 -43.93 21.49 16.60
N ILE A 24 -43.85 22.82 16.38
CA ILE A 24 -43.00 23.40 15.33
C ILE A 24 -41.50 23.21 15.66
N GLN A 25 -41.12 23.32 16.93
CA GLN A 25 -39.74 23.05 17.37
C GLN A 25 -39.34 21.58 17.24
N ILE A 26 -40.23 20.63 17.54
CA ILE A 26 -39.90 19.19 17.44
C ILE A 26 -39.76 18.75 15.97
N CYS A 27 -40.58 19.29 15.05
CA CYS A 27 -40.41 19.04 13.62
C CYS A 27 -39.13 19.68 13.04
N PHE A 28 -38.71 20.84 13.53
CA PHE A 28 -37.44 21.46 13.14
C PHE A 28 -36.21 20.70 13.69
N SER A 29 -36.31 20.09 14.88
CA SER A 29 -35.24 19.26 15.44
C SER A 29 -35.14 17.87 14.77
N LEU A 30 -36.25 17.32 14.25
CA LEU A 30 -36.23 16.05 13.49
C LEU A 30 -35.80 16.22 12.03
N LEU A 31 -36.04 17.38 11.39
CA LEU A 31 -35.49 17.67 10.05
C LEU A 31 -33.97 17.92 10.04
N LEU A 32 -33.36 18.27 11.18
CA LEU A 32 -31.92 18.52 11.29
C LEU A 32 -31.09 17.25 11.55
N MET A 33 -31.72 16.10 11.83
CA MET A 33 -31.03 14.80 11.99
C MET A 33 -30.97 13.98 10.69
N TYR A 34 -31.65 14.42 9.61
CA TYR A 34 -31.46 13.90 8.25
C TYR A 34 -30.65 14.87 7.39
N LYS A 35 -29.59 15.47 7.94
CA LYS A 35 -28.43 15.75 7.09
C LYS A 35 -27.85 14.39 6.76
N THR A 36 -28.24 13.90 5.60
CA THR A 36 -27.53 12.89 4.83
C THR A 36 -26.06 12.95 5.20
N SER A 37 -25.57 11.89 5.83
CA SER A 37 -24.14 11.59 5.83
C SER A 37 -23.71 11.62 4.38
N SER A 38 -23.25 12.79 3.92
CA SER A 38 -22.53 12.90 2.68
C SER A 38 -21.34 11.99 2.88
N ALA A 39 -21.40 10.80 2.27
CA ALA A 39 -20.25 9.93 2.17
C ALA A 39 -19.06 10.83 1.83
N SER A 40 -18.05 10.81 2.68
CA SER A 40 -16.78 11.48 2.39
C SER A 40 -16.42 11.14 0.95
N PRO A 41 -16.02 12.11 0.10
CA PRO A 41 -15.56 11.78 -1.23
C PRO A 41 -14.31 10.93 -1.05
N HIS A 42 -14.47 9.61 -1.07
CA HIS A 42 -13.36 8.67 -1.04
C HIS A 42 -12.37 9.12 -2.10
N LYS A 43 -11.14 9.36 -1.67
CA LYS A 43 -10.11 9.87 -2.55
C LYS A 43 -9.58 8.71 -3.39
N THR A 44 -9.46 8.95 -4.69
CA THR A 44 -9.05 7.94 -5.66
C THR A 44 -7.65 8.26 -6.13
N SER A 45 -6.72 7.29 -6.12
CA SER A 45 -5.35 7.50 -6.60
C SER A 45 -5.29 7.79 -8.11
N CYS A 46 -4.19 8.41 -8.56
CA CYS A 46 -3.89 8.49 -9.98
C CYS A 46 -3.50 7.12 -10.55
N TRP A 47 -3.58 6.98 -11.87
CA TRP A 47 -3.14 5.80 -12.61
C TRP A 47 -1.91 6.09 -13.46
N ARG A 48 -1.26 5.02 -13.94
CA ARG A 48 -0.14 5.09 -14.86
C ARG A 48 -0.58 5.72 -16.18
N GLN A 49 0.05 6.82 -16.58
CA GLN A 49 -0.20 7.42 -17.89
C GLN A 49 0.35 6.53 -19.02
N PRO A 50 -0.25 6.54 -20.22
CA PRO A 50 0.22 5.74 -21.35
C PRO A 50 1.71 5.98 -21.67
N GLY A 51 2.47 4.91 -21.86
CA GLY A 51 3.91 4.95 -22.13
C GLY A 51 4.79 5.40 -20.96
N TRP A 52 4.23 5.78 -19.80
CA TRP A 52 5.02 6.23 -18.66
C TRP A 52 5.76 5.07 -18.00
N CYS A 53 7.01 5.28 -17.60
CA CYS A 53 7.85 4.25 -16.96
C CYS A 53 7.99 2.94 -17.75
N SER A 54 8.09 3.01 -19.08
CA SER A 54 8.19 1.83 -19.95
C SER A 54 9.59 1.60 -20.55
N HIS A 55 10.58 2.42 -20.16
CA HIS A 55 11.93 2.33 -20.68
C HIS A 55 12.77 1.26 -19.97
N SER A 56 13.83 0.81 -20.63
CA SER A 56 14.72 -0.24 -20.08
C SER A 56 15.32 0.19 -18.74
N GLY A 57 15.31 -0.73 -17.77
CA GLY A 57 15.86 -0.52 -16.44
C GLY A 57 15.06 0.44 -15.54
N SER A 58 13.87 0.85 -15.97
CA SER A 58 12.88 1.50 -15.11
C SER A 58 12.12 0.50 -14.24
N THR A 59 11.59 0.97 -13.12
CA THR A 59 10.74 0.21 -12.21
C THR A 59 9.54 1.06 -11.84
N PHE A 60 8.37 0.55 -12.17
CA PHE A 60 7.08 1.12 -11.82
C PHE A 60 6.54 0.45 -10.54
N THR A 61 6.07 1.25 -9.60
CA THR A 61 5.31 0.76 -8.44
C THR A 61 4.43 1.90 -7.90
N PHE A 62 3.88 1.73 -6.70
CA PHE A 62 3.12 2.77 -6.03
C PHE A 62 3.65 3.04 -4.62
N LEU A 63 3.68 4.32 -4.25
CA LEU A 63 4.10 4.84 -2.94
C LEU A 63 3.26 6.09 -2.62
N ASP A 64 2.95 6.32 -1.36
CA ASP A 64 2.39 7.61 -0.91
C ASP A 64 3.52 8.65 -0.87
N CYS A 65 3.54 9.56 -1.85
CA CYS A 65 4.66 10.49 -2.07
C CYS A 65 4.36 11.94 -1.71
N ASP A 66 3.16 12.22 -1.19
CA ASP A 66 2.79 13.51 -0.63
C ASP A 66 2.14 13.41 0.77
N GLY A 67 2.08 12.22 1.35
CA GLY A 67 1.60 11.96 2.70
C GLY A 67 0.09 12.06 2.84
N ASP A 68 -0.67 12.01 1.73
CA ASP A 68 -2.13 12.11 1.75
C ASP A 68 -2.83 10.78 2.07
N GLY A 69 -2.04 9.72 2.25
CA GLY A 69 -2.48 8.36 2.56
C GLY A 69 -2.77 7.52 1.33
N LEU A 70 -2.78 8.08 0.12
CA LEU A 70 -3.08 7.36 -1.13
C LEU A 70 -1.78 6.95 -1.82
N LEU A 71 -1.85 5.87 -2.59
CA LEU A 71 -0.71 5.35 -3.31
C LEU A 71 -0.57 6.04 -4.67
N ASP A 72 0.52 6.80 -4.87
CA ASP A 72 0.84 7.45 -6.14
C ASP A 72 1.63 6.51 -7.05
N PRO A 73 1.34 6.46 -8.36
CA PRO A 73 2.24 5.87 -9.34
C PRO A 73 3.63 6.52 -9.30
N ILE A 74 4.66 5.71 -9.09
CA ILE A 74 6.06 6.15 -9.11
C ILE A 74 6.86 5.39 -10.15
N CYS A 75 7.88 6.06 -10.68
CA CYS A 75 8.87 5.49 -11.55
C CYS A 75 10.25 5.77 -10.98
N SER A 76 11.14 4.79 -11.01
CA SER A 76 12.55 4.98 -10.72
C SER A 76 13.39 4.18 -11.71
N ASP A 77 14.59 4.64 -12.04
CA ASP A 77 15.47 3.89 -12.95
C ASP A 77 16.92 3.77 -12.45
N HIS A 78 17.68 2.91 -13.12
CA HIS A 78 19.09 2.70 -12.83
C HIS A 78 20.01 3.88 -13.22
N ASN A 79 19.50 4.97 -13.80
CA ASN A 79 20.24 6.21 -13.97
C ASN A 79 20.12 7.14 -12.75
N GLY A 80 19.26 6.76 -11.79
CA GLY A 80 18.93 7.55 -10.62
C GLY A 80 17.84 8.60 -10.87
N ALA A 81 17.09 8.45 -11.97
CA ALA A 81 15.90 9.23 -12.21
C ALA A 81 14.75 8.73 -11.33
N PHE A 82 13.88 9.66 -10.93
CA PHE A 82 12.70 9.39 -10.13
C PHE A 82 11.54 10.29 -10.58
N GLY A 83 10.33 9.74 -10.60
CA GLY A 83 9.13 10.51 -10.94
C GLY A 83 7.88 10.01 -10.23
N VAL A 84 6.92 10.92 -10.08
CA VAL A 84 5.64 10.70 -9.40
C VAL A 84 4.51 11.23 -10.26
N ILE A 85 3.37 10.54 -10.24
CA ILE A 85 2.08 11.05 -10.74
C ILE A 85 1.13 11.11 -9.55
N GLY A 86 1.03 12.27 -8.89
CA GLY A 86 0.24 12.41 -7.66
C GLY A 86 -1.04 13.21 -7.81
N LEU A 87 -2.02 12.97 -6.93
CA LEU A 87 -3.30 13.69 -6.92
C LEU A 87 -3.14 15.17 -6.60
N THR A 88 -2.28 15.50 -5.63
CA THR A 88 -2.01 16.90 -5.26
C THR A 88 -1.43 17.73 -6.42
N LYS A 89 -0.99 17.07 -7.49
CA LYS A 89 -0.47 17.71 -8.72
C LYS A 89 -1.43 17.63 -9.90
N GLY A 90 -2.64 17.11 -9.68
CA GLY A 90 -3.67 16.89 -10.71
C GLY A 90 -3.34 15.74 -11.65
N CYS A 91 -2.79 14.64 -11.13
CA CYS A 91 -2.38 13.46 -11.90
C CYS A 91 -1.46 13.77 -13.09
N ARG A 92 -0.54 14.72 -12.90
CA ARG A 92 0.48 15.08 -13.90
C ARG A 92 1.82 14.43 -13.53
N SER A 93 2.46 13.82 -14.53
CA SER A 93 3.81 13.27 -14.40
C SER A 93 4.82 14.39 -14.15
N LYS A 94 5.66 14.19 -13.14
CA LYS A 94 6.90 14.93 -12.95
C LYS A 94 8.06 13.95 -12.94
N TRP A 95 8.85 13.97 -14.00
CA TRP A 95 9.97 13.07 -14.31
C TRP A 95 11.05 13.89 -15.03
N PRO A 96 12.37 13.62 -14.89
CA PRO A 96 13.02 12.54 -14.12
C PRO A 96 13.56 12.95 -12.74
N THR A 97 13.22 14.15 -12.25
CA THR A 97 13.92 14.76 -11.10
C THR A 97 13.04 14.95 -9.86
N GLU A 98 11.82 14.42 -9.87
CA GLU A 98 10.89 14.58 -8.75
C GLU A 98 11.39 13.82 -7.51
N LYS A 99 10.90 14.21 -6.34
CA LYS A 99 11.18 13.52 -5.07
C LYS A 99 9.90 13.04 -4.44
N CYS A 100 10.00 11.91 -3.73
CA CYS A 100 8.90 11.35 -2.97
C CYS A 100 9.10 11.66 -1.49
N ASN A 101 8.12 12.32 -0.87
CA ASN A 101 8.11 12.61 0.56
C ASN A 101 6.81 12.08 1.15
N ASN A 102 6.89 10.98 1.89
CA ASN A 102 5.73 10.47 2.59
C ASN A 102 5.53 11.22 3.92
N GLN A 103 4.51 10.84 4.68
CA GLN A 103 4.20 11.46 5.97
C GLN A 103 5.36 11.39 7.00
N LYS A 104 6.25 10.40 6.88
CA LYS A 104 7.37 10.16 7.80
C LYS A 104 8.69 10.77 7.35
N GLY A 105 8.85 11.05 6.05
CA GLY A 105 10.02 11.72 5.51
C GLY A 105 10.27 11.40 4.04
N ARG A 106 11.51 11.70 3.62
CA ARG A 106 11.95 11.53 2.23
C ARG A 106 12.26 10.07 1.92
N VAL A 107 11.67 9.54 0.85
CA VAL A 107 12.07 8.27 0.24
C VAL A 107 13.37 8.47 -0.53
N CYS A 108 14.34 7.56 -0.34
CA CYS A 108 15.61 7.63 -1.04
C CYS A 108 15.48 7.34 -2.53
N ASP A 109 16.29 8.01 -3.34
CA ASP A 109 16.40 7.69 -4.76
C ASP A 109 17.26 6.44 -4.97
N ARG A 110 16.98 5.70 -6.04
CA ARG A 110 17.87 4.63 -6.51
C ARG A 110 19.19 5.23 -6.97
N HIS A 111 20.32 4.73 -6.50
CA HIS A 111 21.63 5.20 -6.96
C HIS A 111 21.90 4.78 -8.42
N LYS A 112 22.67 5.59 -9.15
CA LYS A 112 23.08 5.29 -10.54
C LYS A 112 23.83 3.94 -10.61
N ARG A 113 23.40 3.06 -11.52
CA ARG A 113 23.83 1.66 -11.73
C ARG A 113 23.58 0.71 -10.56
N TRP A 114 22.89 1.14 -9.51
CA TRP A 114 22.56 0.25 -8.41
C TRP A 114 21.46 -0.72 -8.81
N CYS A 115 21.59 -1.99 -8.41
CA CYS A 115 20.64 -3.06 -8.75
C CYS A 115 20.40 -3.28 -10.27
N SER A 116 21.40 -3.04 -11.12
CA SER A 116 21.26 -3.17 -12.59
C SER A 116 21.92 -4.42 -13.18
N HIS A 117 22.36 -5.36 -12.35
CA HIS A 117 23.03 -6.59 -12.80
C HIS A 117 22.03 -7.70 -13.09
N SER A 118 22.48 -8.73 -13.83
CA SER A 118 21.62 -9.87 -14.17
C SER A 118 21.16 -10.62 -12.92
N GLY A 119 19.88 -10.99 -12.88
CA GLY A 119 19.24 -11.65 -11.74
C GLY A 119 18.86 -10.70 -10.60
N ALA A 120 19.11 -9.40 -10.70
CA ALA A 120 18.71 -8.42 -9.71
C ALA A 120 17.22 -8.06 -9.82
N THR A 121 16.57 -7.85 -8.68
CA THR A 121 15.19 -7.36 -8.56
C THR A 121 15.20 -6.15 -7.64
N PHE A 122 14.68 -5.03 -8.17
CA PHE A 122 14.55 -3.75 -7.45
C PHE A 122 13.10 -3.52 -7.04
N PHE A 123 12.88 -3.08 -5.81
CA PHE A 123 11.57 -2.70 -5.28
C PHE A 123 11.73 -1.80 -4.05
N TYR A 124 10.62 -1.27 -3.52
CA TYR A 124 10.62 -0.48 -2.29
C TYR A 124 10.01 -1.28 -1.13
N GLN A 125 10.69 -1.29 0.01
CA GLN A 125 10.26 -1.97 1.23
C GLN A 125 10.79 -1.21 2.44
N ASP A 126 9.93 -0.94 3.42
CA ASP A 126 10.39 -0.49 4.74
C ASP A 126 10.95 -1.70 5.48
N CYS A 127 12.26 -1.67 5.74
CA CYS A 127 13.00 -2.80 6.30
C CYS A 127 13.42 -2.58 7.76
N ASP A 128 13.35 -1.36 8.29
CA ASP A 128 13.69 -1.05 9.68
C ASP A 128 12.49 -0.48 10.48
N ASN A 129 11.32 -0.42 9.84
CA ASN A 129 10.04 0.01 10.39
C ASN A 129 10.06 1.47 10.86
N ASP A 130 10.74 2.34 10.09
CA ASP A 130 10.72 3.79 10.31
C ASP A 130 9.52 4.49 9.62
N GLY A 131 8.77 3.73 8.83
CA GLY A 131 7.60 4.18 8.07
C GLY A 131 7.95 4.81 6.72
N ILE A 132 9.21 4.71 6.27
CA ILE A 132 9.68 5.17 4.96
C ILE A 132 10.10 3.96 4.12
N PRO A 133 9.42 3.67 3.00
CA PRO A 133 9.85 2.59 2.11
C PRO A 133 11.25 2.87 1.52
N ASP A 134 12.18 1.95 1.74
CA ASP A 134 13.56 2.06 1.24
C ASP A 134 13.72 1.38 -0.13
N PRO A 135 14.59 1.88 -1.01
CA PRO A 135 15.06 1.12 -2.16
C PRO A 135 15.78 -0.17 -1.74
N VAL A 136 15.25 -1.30 -2.19
CA VAL A 136 15.78 -2.65 -1.93
C VAL A 136 16.21 -3.31 -3.24
N CYS A 137 17.34 -4.00 -3.20
CA CYS A 137 17.83 -4.87 -4.24
C CYS A 137 18.00 -6.28 -3.70
N SER A 138 17.41 -7.27 -4.36
CA SER A 138 17.67 -8.69 -4.10
C SER A 138 18.06 -9.38 -5.39
N ASP A 139 19.08 -10.24 -5.35
CA ASP A 139 19.46 -11.04 -6.52
C ASP A 139 19.14 -12.53 -6.35
N THR A 140 19.16 -13.25 -7.47
CA THR A 140 18.98 -14.71 -7.50
C THR A 140 20.12 -15.49 -6.86
N ARG A 141 21.17 -14.84 -6.33
CA ARG A 141 22.26 -15.46 -5.56
C ARG A 141 22.03 -15.32 -4.05
N GLY A 142 20.95 -14.66 -3.63
CA GLY A 142 20.60 -14.42 -2.24
C GLY A 142 21.27 -13.20 -1.61
N SER A 143 21.91 -12.35 -2.42
CA SER A 143 22.39 -11.05 -1.98
C SER A 143 21.23 -10.10 -1.72
N LEU A 144 21.41 -9.20 -0.76
CA LEU A 144 20.44 -8.16 -0.44
C LEU A 144 21.16 -6.83 -0.22
N GLY A 145 20.63 -5.74 -0.75
CA GLY A 145 21.08 -4.39 -0.46
C GLY A 145 19.89 -3.49 -0.18
N ILE A 146 20.09 -2.54 0.73
CA ILE A 146 19.09 -1.53 1.07
C ILE A 146 19.79 -0.17 1.03
N ILE A 147 19.14 0.83 0.42
CA ILE A 147 19.51 2.24 0.52
C ILE A 147 18.64 2.84 1.62
N LYS A 148 19.13 2.90 2.85
CA LYS A 148 18.28 3.22 4.00
C LYS A 148 18.06 4.71 4.17
N SER A 149 16.80 5.12 4.24
CA SER A 149 16.38 6.49 4.56
C SER A 149 16.85 6.91 5.95
N SER A 150 16.72 6.04 6.95
CA SER A 150 17.25 6.20 8.31
C SER A 150 18.78 6.37 8.38
N GLN A 151 19.52 6.02 7.32
CA GLN A 151 20.98 6.09 7.26
C GLN A 151 21.49 7.05 6.17
N GLN A 152 20.77 8.15 5.95
CA GLN A 152 21.15 9.20 4.99
C GLN A 152 21.29 8.65 3.56
N CYS A 153 20.40 7.73 3.17
CA CYS A 153 20.42 7.05 1.87
C CYS A 153 21.75 6.35 1.55
N LYS A 154 22.40 5.74 2.55
CA LYS A 154 23.59 4.91 2.31
C LYS A 154 23.20 3.50 1.87
N SER A 155 23.89 3.00 0.85
CA SER A 155 23.73 1.64 0.35
C SER A 155 24.47 0.64 1.23
N THR A 156 23.82 -0.49 1.51
CA THR A 156 24.37 -1.62 2.30
C THR A 156 24.58 -2.90 1.47
N TRP A 157 24.48 -2.80 0.14
CA TRP A 157 24.74 -3.91 -0.78
C TRP A 157 26.15 -4.52 -0.61
N PRO A 158 26.34 -5.86 -0.74
CA PRO A 158 25.36 -6.93 -0.99
C PRO A 158 24.92 -7.71 0.26
N HIS A 159 25.26 -7.23 1.45
CA HIS A 159 25.12 -7.98 2.71
C HIS A 159 24.14 -7.33 3.69
N ALA A 160 23.15 -6.61 3.16
CA ALA A 160 22.12 -6.02 3.98
C ALA A 160 21.26 -7.10 4.64
N VAL A 161 20.64 -6.72 5.75
CA VAL A 161 19.62 -7.50 6.44
C VAL A 161 18.39 -6.62 6.59
N CYS A 162 17.24 -7.10 6.10
CA CYS A 162 15.94 -6.48 6.32
C CYS A 162 15.41 -6.97 7.67
N LYS A 163 15.28 -6.06 8.65
CA LYS A 163 14.92 -6.39 10.03
C LYS A 163 14.30 -5.17 10.68
N ALA A 164 12.98 -5.21 10.88
CA ALA A 164 12.25 -4.18 11.60
C ALA A 164 12.86 -3.93 12.99
N LYS A 165 12.91 -2.67 13.43
CA LYS A 165 13.42 -2.30 14.74
C LYS A 165 12.65 -3.04 15.84
N GLY A 166 13.37 -3.78 16.68
CA GLY A 166 12.77 -4.58 17.77
C GLY A 166 12.25 -5.96 17.36
N ALA A 167 12.34 -6.35 16.07
CA ALA A 167 11.95 -7.68 15.65
C ALA A 167 12.89 -8.76 16.21
N ALA A 168 12.31 -9.88 16.64
CA ALA A 168 13.08 -11.01 17.17
C ALA A 168 13.96 -11.68 16.10
N ARG A 169 13.51 -11.66 14.84
CA ARG A 169 14.21 -12.25 13.68
C ARG A 169 14.28 -11.25 12.53
N HIS A 170 14.90 -11.66 11.43
CA HIS A 170 15.03 -10.88 10.21
C HIS A 170 14.41 -11.62 9.02
N THR A 171 14.16 -10.91 7.93
CA THR A 171 13.71 -11.47 6.66
C THR A 171 14.66 -12.57 6.17
N CYS A 172 14.09 -13.61 5.57
CA CYS A 172 14.86 -14.67 4.93
C CYS A 172 15.55 -14.18 3.66
N LYS A 173 16.71 -14.76 3.35
CA LYS A 173 17.35 -14.52 2.06
C LYS A 173 16.55 -15.19 0.94
N ARG A 174 16.53 -14.56 -0.23
CA ARG A 174 16.07 -15.21 -1.46
C ARG A 174 16.97 -16.43 -1.74
N ALA A 175 16.37 -17.61 -1.86
CA ALA A 175 17.12 -18.82 -2.17
C ALA A 175 17.72 -18.74 -3.60
N ASN A 176 18.83 -19.45 -3.83
CA ASN A 176 19.52 -19.41 -5.12
C ASN A 176 18.60 -19.86 -6.26
N GLY A 177 18.47 -19.02 -7.31
CA GLY A 177 17.57 -19.25 -8.45
C GLY A 177 16.08 -19.17 -8.13
N TRP A 178 15.68 -18.80 -6.91
CA TRP A 178 14.27 -18.76 -6.54
C TRP A 178 13.56 -17.58 -7.20
N CYS A 179 12.34 -17.82 -7.72
CA CYS A 179 11.55 -16.82 -8.43
C CYS A 179 12.26 -16.16 -9.63
N SER A 180 13.02 -16.93 -10.42
CA SER A 180 13.74 -16.42 -11.59
C SER A 180 13.15 -16.88 -12.93
N HIS A 181 12.02 -17.59 -12.91
CA HIS A 181 11.39 -18.13 -14.11
C HIS A 181 10.52 -17.09 -14.82
N SER A 182 10.22 -17.34 -16.10
CA SER A 182 9.40 -16.43 -16.90
C SER A 182 8.01 -16.25 -16.30
N GLY A 183 7.52 -15.01 -16.29
CA GLY A 183 6.22 -14.64 -15.71
C GLY A 183 6.18 -14.56 -14.18
N SER A 184 7.29 -14.85 -13.49
CA SER A 184 7.39 -14.72 -12.04
C SER A 184 7.70 -13.29 -11.60
N VAL A 185 7.16 -12.91 -10.45
CA VAL A 185 7.40 -11.63 -9.79
C VAL A 185 7.84 -11.91 -8.35
N TYR A 186 9.02 -11.41 -8.02
CA TYR A 186 9.57 -11.45 -6.67
C TYR A 186 9.22 -10.16 -5.92
N THR A 187 8.73 -10.29 -4.69
CA THR A 187 8.52 -9.18 -3.75
C THR A 187 8.87 -9.61 -2.34
N MET A 188 8.80 -8.68 -1.38
CA MET A 188 8.78 -9.02 0.05
C MET A 188 7.51 -8.47 0.70
N MET A 189 6.85 -9.30 1.51
CA MET A 189 5.72 -8.90 2.36
C MET A 189 5.50 -9.96 3.44
N ASP A 190 4.96 -9.60 4.59
CA ASP A 190 4.62 -10.56 5.64
C ASP A 190 3.49 -11.47 5.15
N CYS A 191 3.79 -12.77 4.99
CA CYS A 191 2.84 -13.76 4.52
C CYS A 191 2.58 -14.89 5.51
N ASP A 192 3.27 -14.89 6.65
CA ASP A 192 3.12 -15.91 7.69
C ASP A 192 2.75 -15.34 9.08
N ARG A 193 2.41 -14.05 9.12
CA ARG A 193 1.83 -13.32 10.25
C ARG A 193 2.79 -13.14 11.42
N ASP A 194 4.08 -13.02 11.14
CA ASP A 194 5.09 -12.79 12.17
C ASP A 194 5.61 -11.35 12.23
N GLY A 195 5.08 -10.47 11.37
CA GLY A 195 5.46 -9.06 11.26
C GLY A 195 6.79 -8.82 10.57
N ILE A 196 7.39 -9.86 9.95
CA ILE A 196 8.64 -9.77 9.19
C ILE A 196 8.31 -9.98 7.70
N PRO A 197 8.79 -9.10 6.80
CA PRO A 197 8.59 -9.34 5.37
C PRO A 197 9.26 -10.64 4.93
N ASP A 198 8.50 -11.52 4.26
CA ASP A 198 8.97 -12.78 3.68
C ASP A 198 9.29 -12.61 2.20
N PRO A 199 10.30 -13.32 1.63
CA PRO A 199 10.42 -13.48 0.20
C PRO A 199 9.18 -14.16 -0.39
N VAL A 200 8.52 -13.48 -1.33
CA VAL A 200 7.32 -13.97 -2.02
C VAL A 200 7.56 -14.05 -3.51
N CYS A 201 7.08 -15.14 -4.12
CA CYS A 201 7.07 -15.34 -5.56
C CYS A 201 5.64 -15.57 -6.04
N SER A 202 5.18 -14.77 -7.00
CA SER A 202 3.91 -15.02 -7.69
C SER A 202 4.14 -15.09 -9.19
N ASP A 203 3.52 -16.04 -9.88
CA ASP A 203 3.65 -16.16 -11.33
C ASP A 203 2.31 -16.12 -12.09
N THR A 204 2.42 -15.99 -13.41
CA THR A 204 1.28 -15.96 -14.33
C THR A 204 0.54 -17.29 -14.45
N ASN A 205 1.04 -18.39 -13.89
CA ASN A 205 0.31 -19.66 -13.80
C ASN A 205 -0.63 -19.71 -12.59
N GLY A 206 -0.63 -18.67 -11.76
CA GLY A 206 -1.38 -18.60 -10.52
C GLY A 206 -0.70 -19.30 -9.35
N ASN A 207 0.61 -19.57 -9.48
CA ASN A 207 1.39 -20.14 -8.40
C ASN A 207 1.82 -19.05 -7.41
N LEU A 208 1.93 -19.43 -6.15
CA LEU A 208 2.44 -18.60 -5.06
C LEU A 208 3.49 -19.39 -4.26
N GLY A 209 4.62 -18.73 -3.99
CA GLY A 209 5.65 -19.22 -3.09
C GLY A 209 6.01 -18.23 -2.02
N ILE A 210 6.40 -18.77 -0.86
CA ILE A 210 6.82 -18.00 0.29
C ILE A 210 8.04 -18.70 0.90
N ILE A 211 9.06 -17.93 1.29
CA ILE A 211 10.13 -18.39 2.17
C ILE A 211 9.82 -17.86 3.57
N GLN A 212 9.28 -18.71 4.43
CA GLN A 212 8.62 -18.31 5.67
C GLN A 212 9.64 -18.01 6.77
N SER A 213 9.72 -16.74 7.18
CA SER A 213 10.58 -16.31 8.28
C SER A 213 10.14 -16.92 9.61
N SER A 214 8.85 -17.15 9.82
CA SER A 214 8.27 -17.90 10.95
C SER A 214 8.75 -19.34 11.09
N LYS A 215 9.11 -19.99 9.98
CA LYS A 215 9.44 -21.42 9.91
C LYS A 215 10.90 -21.70 9.57
N GLY A 216 11.81 -20.85 10.06
CA GLY A 216 13.24 -21.05 9.86
C GLY A 216 13.65 -20.95 8.38
N CYS A 217 13.01 -20.06 7.62
CA CYS A 217 13.21 -19.88 6.19
C CYS A 217 12.87 -21.12 5.34
N HIS A 218 11.88 -21.89 5.78
CA HIS A 218 11.32 -22.97 4.98
C HIS A 218 10.60 -22.41 3.74
N SER A 219 10.91 -22.97 2.56
CA SER A 219 10.32 -22.57 1.28
C SER A 219 9.10 -23.42 0.95
N VAL A 220 7.98 -22.77 0.65
CA VAL A 220 6.76 -23.42 0.16
C VAL A 220 6.49 -22.94 -1.27
N TRP A 221 6.32 -23.87 -2.21
CA TRP A 221 6.02 -23.61 -3.63
C TRP A 221 5.34 -24.85 -4.23
N PRO A 222 4.41 -24.73 -5.21
CA PRO A 222 3.82 -23.52 -5.80
C PRO A 222 2.46 -23.13 -5.17
N LYS A 223 2.02 -23.81 -4.12
CA LYS A 223 0.69 -23.66 -3.52
C LYS A 223 0.76 -23.06 -2.11
N ALA A 224 1.64 -22.10 -1.92
CA ALA A 224 1.73 -21.41 -0.64
C ALA A 224 0.44 -20.62 -0.38
N SER A 225 0.06 -20.46 0.88
CA SER A 225 -1.02 -19.57 1.30
C SER A 225 -0.40 -18.38 2.03
N CYS A 226 -0.74 -17.16 1.62
CA CYS A 226 -0.24 -15.94 2.24
C CYS A 226 -1.34 -15.28 3.09
N ALA A 227 -0.97 -14.85 4.28
CA ALA A 227 -1.81 -14.01 5.10
C ALA A 227 -0.95 -13.07 5.97
N THR A 228 -1.42 -11.84 6.13
CA THR A 228 -0.88 -10.89 7.11
C THR A 228 -1.59 -11.06 8.44
N MET A 229 -1.16 -10.29 9.46
CA MET A 229 -1.90 -10.15 10.72
C MET A 229 -3.34 -9.61 10.54
N LYS A 230 -3.64 -8.95 9.42
CA LYS A 230 -4.96 -8.36 9.12
C LYS A 230 -5.89 -9.32 8.37
N GLY A 231 -5.34 -10.23 7.57
CA GLY A 231 -6.17 -11.19 6.86
C GLY A 231 -5.44 -11.93 5.74
N LYS A 232 -6.21 -12.61 4.90
CA LYS A 232 -5.70 -13.42 3.79
C LYS A 232 -5.36 -12.52 2.60
N VAL A 233 -4.17 -12.70 2.04
CA VAL A 233 -3.78 -12.05 0.77
C VAL A 233 -4.42 -12.80 -0.40
N CYS A 234 -4.96 -12.05 -1.36
CA CYS A 234 -5.52 -12.62 -2.58
C CYS A 234 -4.41 -13.20 -3.47
N ALA A 235 -4.69 -14.35 -4.09
CA ALA A 235 -3.79 -14.93 -5.07
C ALA A 235 -3.92 -14.22 -6.41
N ARG A 236 -2.83 -14.12 -7.16
CA ARG A 236 -2.84 -13.74 -8.57
C ARG A 236 -3.48 -14.87 -9.39
N PRO A 237 -4.59 -14.63 -10.12
CA PRO A 237 -5.18 -15.66 -10.96
C PRO A 237 -4.28 -16.04 -12.15
N LYS A 238 -4.45 -17.25 -12.67
CA LYS A 238 -3.76 -17.70 -13.88
C LYS A 238 -4.07 -16.76 -15.05
N GLY A 239 -3.03 -16.30 -15.74
CA GLY A 239 -3.10 -15.35 -16.86
C GLY A 239 -3.33 -13.89 -16.45
N TRP A 240 -3.55 -13.59 -15.17
CA TRP A 240 -3.82 -12.22 -14.75
C TRP A 240 -2.53 -11.37 -14.81
N CYS A 241 -2.64 -10.17 -15.37
CA CYS A 241 -1.52 -9.26 -15.58
C CYS A 241 -0.33 -9.88 -16.34
N SER A 242 -0.59 -10.72 -17.34
CA SER A 242 0.46 -11.41 -18.13
C SER A 242 0.68 -10.81 -19.51
N HIS A 243 -0.08 -9.78 -19.90
CA HIS A 243 -0.01 -9.19 -21.23
C HIS A 243 1.19 -8.25 -21.39
N ALA A 244 1.59 -8.00 -22.63
CA ALA A 244 2.72 -7.12 -22.94
C ALA A 244 2.48 -5.69 -22.40
N GLY A 245 3.49 -5.12 -21.74
CA GLY A 245 3.42 -3.80 -21.13
C GLY A 245 2.70 -3.75 -19.78
N SER A 246 2.22 -4.89 -19.27
CA SER A 246 1.64 -4.97 -17.92
C SER A 246 2.70 -5.00 -16.82
N THR A 247 2.33 -4.56 -15.63
CA THR A 247 3.16 -4.56 -14.43
C THR A 247 2.32 -5.03 -13.26
N PHE A 248 2.78 -6.10 -12.62
CA PHE A 248 2.13 -6.71 -11.47
C PHE A 248 2.89 -6.33 -10.20
N VAL A 249 2.18 -5.90 -9.15
CA VAL A 249 2.73 -5.64 -7.81
C VAL A 249 1.73 -6.08 -6.73
N PHE A 250 2.22 -6.33 -5.53
CA PHE A 250 1.38 -6.43 -4.34
C PHE A 250 1.44 -5.11 -3.56
N LYS A 251 0.28 -4.47 -3.35
CA LYS A 251 0.15 -3.22 -2.59
C LYS A 251 -1.23 -3.11 -1.94
N ASP A 252 -1.28 -2.63 -0.71
CA ASP A 252 -2.53 -2.31 -0.02
C ASP A 252 -3.18 -1.11 -0.69
N CYS A 253 -4.19 -1.39 -1.51
CA CYS A 253 -4.75 -0.45 -2.47
C CYS A 253 -6.03 0.20 -1.95
N ASP A 254 -6.67 -0.39 -0.94
CA ASP A 254 -7.90 0.09 -0.31
C ASP A 254 -7.78 0.41 1.19
N GLY A 255 -6.59 0.27 1.77
CA GLY A 255 -6.26 0.68 3.13
C GLY A 255 -6.70 -0.30 4.21
N ASP A 256 -7.01 -1.55 3.86
CA ASP A 256 -7.41 -2.58 4.84
C ASP A 256 -6.21 -3.22 5.57
N GLY A 257 -4.98 -2.87 5.17
CA GLY A 257 -3.73 -3.39 5.74
C GLY A 257 -3.32 -4.76 5.19
N ILE A 258 -3.91 -5.21 4.09
CA ILE A 258 -3.57 -6.44 3.37
C ILE A 258 -3.09 -6.06 1.96
N PRO A 259 -1.89 -6.47 1.53
CA PRO A 259 -1.44 -6.22 0.16
C PRO A 259 -2.34 -6.90 -0.88
N ASP A 260 -2.87 -6.14 -1.83
CA ASP A 260 -3.68 -6.64 -2.93
C ASP A 260 -2.83 -6.90 -4.20
N PRO A 261 -3.17 -7.90 -5.01
CA PRO A 261 -2.71 -7.97 -6.39
C PRO A 261 -3.17 -6.74 -7.19
N VAL A 262 -2.20 -5.98 -7.70
CA VAL A 262 -2.43 -4.79 -8.54
C VAL A 262 -1.79 -5.01 -9.90
N CYS A 263 -2.53 -4.70 -10.96
CA CYS A 263 -2.03 -4.68 -12.33
C CYS A 263 -2.21 -3.29 -12.93
N SER A 264 -1.17 -2.81 -13.61
CA SER A 264 -1.25 -1.65 -14.49
C SER A 264 -0.63 -1.98 -15.83
N ASP A 265 -0.96 -1.23 -16.88
CA ASP A 265 -0.25 -1.35 -18.16
C ASP A 265 0.12 -0.01 -18.79
N THR A 266 0.97 -0.06 -19.82
CA THR A 266 1.41 1.10 -20.59
C THR A 266 0.35 1.69 -21.50
N ARG A 267 -0.88 1.13 -21.54
CA ARG A 267 -2.05 1.70 -22.22
C ARG A 267 -2.92 2.51 -21.24
N GLY A 268 -2.57 2.50 -19.96
CA GLY A 268 -3.29 3.20 -18.89
C GLY A 268 -4.40 2.38 -18.25
N SER A 269 -4.50 1.08 -18.55
CA SER A 269 -5.41 0.17 -17.86
C SER A 269 -4.92 -0.09 -16.44
N HIS A 270 -5.84 -0.28 -15.51
CA HIS A 270 -5.53 -0.57 -14.11
C HIS A 270 -6.56 -1.53 -13.50
N GLY A 271 -6.11 -2.46 -12.67
CA GLY A 271 -7.00 -3.40 -12.00
C GLY A 271 -6.42 -3.86 -10.68
N VAL A 272 -7.32 -4.18 -9.75
CA VAL A 272 -7.00 -4.57 -8.38
C VAL A 272 -7.84 -5.80 -8.05
N ILE A 273 -7.26 -6.74 -7.32
CA ILE A 273 -7.98 -7.87 -6.73
C ILE A 273 -8.08 -7.62 -5.23
N LYS A 274 -9.14 -6.93 -4.80
CA LYS A 274 -9.25 -6.41 -3.43
C LYS A 274 -9.56 -7.50 -2.43
N SER A 275 -8.72 -7.62 -1.40
CA SER A 275 -8.91 -8.56 -0.30
C SER A 275 -10.14 -8.21 0.55
N SER A 276 -10.40 -6.92 0.78
CA SER A 276 -11.63 -6.41 1.42
C SER A 276 -12.94 -6.78 0.69
N GLN A 277 -12.87 -7.09 -0.61
CA GLN A 277 -14.02 -7.43 -1.45
C GLN A 277 -14.07 -8.91 -1.84
N GLY A 278 -13.44 -9.77 -1.04
CA GLY A 278 -13.45 -11.21 -1.27
C GLY A 278 -12.65 -11.62 -2.52
N CYS A 279 -11.56 -10.92 -2.82
CA CYS A 279 -10.70 -11.15 -3.98
C CYS A 279 -11.42 -10.98 -5.34
N LYS A 280 -12.31 -9.99 -5.44
CA LYS A 280 -12.96 -9.63 -6.70
C LYS A 280 -11.98 -8.94 -7.64
N ASP A 281 -11.93 -9.39 -8.89
CA ASP A 281 -11.13 -8.78 -9.95
C ASP A 281 -11.80 -7.53 -10.54
N GLY A 282 -11.09 -6.40 -10.50
CA GLY A 282 -11.52 -5.11 -11.03
C GLY A 282 -10.89 -4.70 -12.37
N TRP A 283 -10.06 -5.54 -13.00
CA TRP A 283 -9.44 -5.21 -14.28
C TRP A 283 -10.49 -4.93 -15.39
N PRO A 284 -10.29 -3.96 -16.32
CA PRO A 284 -9.14 -3.05 -16.49
C PRO A 284 -9.39 -1.59 -16.04
N HIS A 285 -10.42 -1.33 -15.22
CA HIS A 285 -10.86 0.03 -14.89
C HIS A 285 -10.98 0.33 -13.39
N ASP A 286 -10.46 -0.55 -12.54
CA ASP A 286 -10.43 -0.30 -11.10
C ASP A 286 -9.24 0.59 -10.73
N VAL A 287 -9.25 1.17 -9.54
CA VAL A 287 -8.29 2.16 -9.03
C VAL A 287 -8.08 1.97 -7.52
N CYS A 288 -6.92 2.39 -7.00
CA CYS A 288 -6.71 2.42 -5.55
C CYS A 288 -7.52 3.55 -4.92
N ARG A 289 -8.21 3.23 -3.82
CA ARG A 289 -9.18 4.13 -3.19
C ARG A 289 -9.27 3.82 -1.70
N LYS A 290 -8.95 4.80 -0.86
CA LYS A 290 -9.07 4.72 0.60
C LYS A 290 -10.25 5.54 1.12
#